data_AF-A0A943RP58-F1
#
_entry.id   AF-A0A943RP58-F1
#
_cell.length_a   1.000
_cell.length_b   1.000
_cell.length_c   1.000
_cell.angle_alpha   90.00
_cell.angle_beta   90.00
_cell.angle_gamma   90.00
#
_symmetry.space_group_name_H-M   'P 1'
#
loop_
_entity.id
_entity.type
_entity.pdbx_description
1 polymer ?
#
loop_
_entity_poly.entity_id
_entity_poly.type
_entity_poly.pdbx_seq_one_letter_code
_entity_poly.pdbx_strand_id
1 'polypeptide(L)'
;MEAEKDYGIARYGAKLSRAKLHMRKMELEVQLCLSRLIDAKEAAEIAAILGQNAPGCSVLLSAQFEDGLPASEQEGFLDMLRASWEHFSPLMKPVLGFSQWERGAEGIIAVRIPKRLYLSAKSYNGANMLEKFIYDTYGESIEVMLIGDESIALTMPERREEPIAIKRSAQGDIPPWEDAPKKQDKAEKKPFRRKLENAGPKPNVPQENIIMGRVFGARIIKMSEVTEESETVTVQGGIISMDVRERKNGGFIVQCYVTDRSNTLPIKLFPKAENKDIIDKLAEIKDGGDWIVVHGKYQRDEFSGTYCVFPDSIYKTNPVTRKDK
;
A
#
# COMPACT_ATOMS: atom_id res chain seq x y z
N MET A 1 32.23 -35.81 -2.98
CA MET A 1 32.13 -34.39 -3.39
C MET A 1 30.87 -34.26 -4.22
N GLU A 2 29.73 -33.99 -3.58
CA GLU A 2 28.56 -33.54 -4.33
C GLU A 2 28.92 -32.20 -4.94
N ALA A 3 28.80 -32.09 -6.27
CA ALA A 3 28.92 -30.80 -6.93
C ALA A 3 27.88 -29.88 -6.28
N GLU A 4 28.34 -28.83 -5.60
CA GLU A 4 27.51 -27.77 -5.07
C GLU A 4 26.66 -27.26 -6.25
N LYS A 5 25.39 -27.68 -6.30
CA LYS A 5 24.48 -27.16 -7.30
C LYS A 5 24.33 -25.69 -6.95
N ASP A 6 24.85 -24.84 -7.82
CA ASP A 6 24.79 -23.38 -7.68
C ASP A 6 23.32 -22.91 -7.66
N TYR A 7 22.38 -23.69 -8.23
CA TYR A 7 20.95 -23.32 -8.41
C TYR A 7 20.74 -21.94 -9.06
N GLY A 8 21.79 -21.24 -9.49
CA GLY A 8 21.75 -19.86 -9.99
C GLY A 8 21.73 -18.80 -8.88
N ILE A 9 22.03 -19.17 -7.62
CA ILE A 9 21.99 -18.25 -6.48
C ILE A 9 23.36 -17.63 -6.15
N ALA A 10 24.47 -18.17 -6.68
CA ALA A 10 25.81 -17.62 -6.42
C ALA A 10 25.98 -16.18 -6.94
N ARG A 11 25.21 -15.77 -7.96
CA ARG A 11 25.20 -14.39 -8.47
C ARG A 11 24.76 -13.36 -7.43
N TYR A 12 24.04 -13.78 -6.40
CA TYR A 12 23.65 -12.93 -5.28
C TYR A 12 24.65 -12.96 -4.12
N GLY A 13 25.77 -13.68 -4.27
CA GLY A 13 26.70 -13.95 -3.17
C GLY A 13 26.13 -14.95 -2.15
N ALA A 14 25.20 -15.81 -2.57
CA ALA A 14 24.56 -16.80 -1.71
C ALA A 14 24.94 -18.23 -2.11
N LYS A 15 25.26 -19.06 -1.11
CA LYS A 15 25.47 -20.50 -1.26
C LYS A 15 24.46 -21.26 -0.42
N LEU A 16 23.93 -22.36 -0.95
CA LEU A 16 23.00 -23.21 -0.22
C LEU A 16 23.75 -24.05 0.81
N SER A 17 23.55 -23.80 2.10
CA SER A 17 24.17 -24.62 3.15
C SER A 17 23.28 -25.80 3.56
N ARG A 18 21.96 -25.59 3.64
CA ARG A 18 21.00 -26.63 4.00
C ARG A 18 19.63 -26.34 3.40
N ALA A 19 18.93 -27.40 2.99
CA ALA A 19 17.51 -27.33 2.62
C ALA A 19 16.73 -28.45 3.30
N LYS A 20 15.54 -28.15 3.81
CA LYS A 20 14.66 -29.09 4.48
C LYS A 20 13.21 -28.89 4.07
N LEU A 21 12.64 -29.92 3.44
CA LEU A 21 11.26 -29.89 2.97
C LEU A 21 10.31 -30.47 4.02
N HIS A 22 9.32 -29.68 4.42
CA HIS A 22 8.27 -30.02 5.36
C HIS A 22 6.93 -30.24 4.64
N MET A 23 6.74 -31.44 4.07
CA MET A 23 5.55 -31.78 3.26
C MET A 23 4.21 -31.61 3.98
N ARG A 24 4.16 -31.80 5.31
CA ARG A 24 2.92 -31.63 6.09
C ARG A 24 2.49 -30.17 6.21
N LYS A 25 3.45 -29.24 6.25
CA LYS A 25 3.22 -27.80 6.35
C LYS A 25 3.28 -27.09 5.00
N MET A 26 3.71 -27.81 3.96
CA MET A 26 4.03 -27.24 2.65
C MET A 26 5.07 -26.11 2.78
N GLU A 27 6.15 -26.35 3.53
CA GLU A 27 7.22 -25.38 3.77
C GLU A 27 8.57 -25.94 3.30
N LEU A 28 9.39 -25.12 2.66
CA LEU A 28 10.78 -25.42 2.35
C LEU A 28 11.67 -24.48 3.16
N GLU A 29 12.28 -25.00 4.23
CA GLU A 29 13.27 -24.26 5.01
C GLU A 29 14.61 -24.32 4.31
N VAL A 30 15.21 -23.15 4.07
CA VAL A 30 16.48 -22.99 3.38
C VAL A 30 17.41 -22.20 4.27
N GLN A 31 18.61 -22.72 4.48
CA GLN A 31 19.72 -22.01 5.11
C GLN A 31 20.73 -21.64 4.02
N LEU A 32 21.11 -20.36 4.02
CA LEU A 32 22.05 -19.76 3.09
C LEU A 32 23.32 -19.35 3.82
N CYS A 33 24.45 -19.51 3.16
CA CYS A 33 25.72 -18.88 3.53
C CYS A 33 25.96 -17.70 2.58
N LEU A 34 26.10 -16.50 3.12
CA LEU A 34 26.20 -15.26 2.36
C LEU A 34 27.61 -14.68 2.43
N SER A 35 28.10 -14.21 1.28
CA SER A 35 29.33 -13.40 1.20
C SER A 35 29.06 -11.89 1.25
N ARG A 36 27.80 -11.47 1.14
CA ARG A 36 27.36 -10.07 1.25
C ARG A 36 25.89 -10.00 1.67
N LEU A 37 25.48 -8.82 2.16
CA LEU A 37 24.07 -8.54 2.44
C LEU A 37 23.23 -8.71 1.17
N ILE A 38 22.04 -9.28 1.35
CA ILE A 38 20.99 -9.34 0.33
C ILE A 38 19.78 -8.52 0.80
N ASP A 39 19.20 -7.75 -0.11
CA ASP A 39 17.95 -7.03 0.17
C ASP A 39 16.72 -7.94 0.01
N ALA A 40 15.55 -7.44 0.40
CA ALA A 40 14.30 -8.19 0.33
C ALA A 40 13.92 -8.62 -1.10
N LYS A 41 14.32 -7.86 -2.12
CA LYS A 41 14.06 -8.21 -3.52
C LYS A 41 14.92 -9.39 -3.92
N GLU A 42 16.22 -9.34 -3.62
CA GLU A 42 17.16 -10.44 -3.88
C GLU A 42 16.75 -11.71 -3.13
N ALA A 43 16.34 -11.58 -1.86
CA ALA A 43 15.82 -12.69 -1.07
C ALA A 43 14.57 -13.31 -1.73
N ALA A 44 13.63 -12.50 -2.22
CA ALA A 44 12.44 -12.99 -2.93
C ALA A 44 12.80 -13.71 -4.24
N GLU A 45 13.79 -13.20 -4.99
CA GLU A 45 14.28 -13.83 -6.21
C GLU A 45 14.96 -15.18 -5.91
N ILE A 46 15.78 -15.26 -4.86
CA ILE A 46 16.40 -16.53 -4.40
C ILE A 46 15.31 -17.53 -3.98
N ALA A 47 14.32 -17.09 -3.19
CA ALA A 47 13.21 -17.93 -2.77
C ALA A 47 12.43 -18.47 -3.98
N ALA A 48 12.18 -17.64 -4.99
CA ALA A 48 11.51 -18.06 -6.23
C ALA A 48 12.32 -19.10 -7.01
N ILE A 49 13.64 -18.91 -7.14
CA ILE A 49 14.55 -19.86 -7.80
C ILE A 49 14.53 -21.22 -7.09
N LEU A 50 14.71 -21.22 -5.77
CA LEU A 50 14.74 -22.45 -4.98
C LEU A 50 13.37 -23.14 -4.94
N GLY A 51 12.28 -22.35 -4.90
CA GLY A 51 10.90 -22.83 -4.92
C GLY A 51 10.50 -23.59 -6.19
N GLN A 52 11.19 -23.40 -7.31
CA GLN A 52 10.97 -24.21 -8.53
C GLN A 52 11.20 -25.70 -8.28
N ASN A 53 12.02 -26.05 -7.28
CA ASN A 53 12.31 -27.43 -6.91
C ASN A 53 11.31 -28.01 -5.88
N ALA A 54 10.41 -27.19 -5.34
CA ALA A 54 9.38 -27.59 -4.37
C ALA A 54 8.03 -26.89 -4.67
N PRO A 55 7.32 -27.29 -5.74
CA PRO A 55 6.08 -26.63 -6.14
C PRO A 55 5.02 -26.72 -5.05
N GLY A 56 4.34 -25.59 -4.80
CA GLY A 56 3.27 -25.51 -3.80
C GLY A 56 3.75 -25.35 -2.35
N CYS A 57 5.06 -25.32 -2.10
CA CYS A 57 5.61 -25.02 -0.78
C CYS A 57 6.01 -23.55 -0.64
N SER A 58 5.80 -22.96 0.54
CA SER A 58 6.35 -21.65 0.89
C SER A 58 7.83 -21.79 1.27
N VAL A 59 8.69 -20.99 0.67
CA VAL A 59 10.13 -21.01 0.95
C VAL A 59 10.45 -20.07 2.11
N LEU A 60 11.02 -20.61 3.17
CA LEU A 60 11.48 -19.87 4.35
C LEU A 60 13.01 -19.77 4.28
N LEU A 61 13.51 -18.57 4.05
CA LEU A 61 14.94 -18.32 3.97
C LEU A 61 15.49 -17.92 5.34
N SER A 62 16.63 -18.48 5.69
CA SER A 62 17.48 -18.02 6.79
C SER A 62 18.92 -17.96 6.28
N ALA A 63 19.71 -17.02 6.77
CA ALA A 63 21.01 -16.69 6.23
C ALA A 63 22.01 -16.39 7.34
N GLN A 64 23.26 -16.80 7.11
CA GLN A 64 24.42 -16.49 7.95
C GLN A 64 25.57 -16.06 7.06
N PHE A 65 26.44 -15.19 7.57
CA PHE A 65 27.61 -14.72 6.83
C PHE A 65 28.81 -15.64 7.00
N GLU A 66 29.66 -15.73 5.98
CA GLU A 66 30.90 -16.52 6.01
C GLU A 66 31.86 -16.10 7.13
N ASP A 67 31.85 -14.80 7.50
CA ASP A 67 32.67 -14.23 8.57
C ASP A 67 32.07 -14.42 9.98
N GLY A 68 30.82 -14.90 10.07
CA GLY A 68 30.09 -15.08 11.32
C GLY A 68 29.61 -13.78 11.99
N LEU A 69 29.81 -12.62 11.37
CA LEU A 69 29.35 -11.34 11.90
C LEU A 69 27.83 -11.18 11.67
N PRO A 70 27.12 -10.51 12.59
CA PRO A 70 25.70 -10.21 12.40
C PRO A 70 25.49 -9.25 11.22
N ALA A 71 24.34 -9.36 10.55
CA ALA A 71 23.89 -8.48 9.48
C ALA A 71 23.97 -7.00 9.87
N SER A 72 23.62 -6.68 11.13
CA SER A 72 23.65 -5.32 11.65
C SER A 72 25.06 -4.72 11.73
N GLU A 73 26.11 -5.54 11.78
CA GLU A 73 27.52 -5.10 11.76
C GLU A 73 28.10 -5.01 10.34
N GLN A 74 27.47 -5.63 9.35
CA GLN A 74 27.93 -5.61 7.97
C GLN A 74 27.91 -4.19 7.36
N GLU A 75 28.87 -3.92 6.48
CA GLU A 75 28.95 -2.66 5.73
C GLU A 75 27.76 -2.55 4.75
N GLY A 76 27.12 -1.39 4.68
CA GLY A 76 25.96 -1.18 3.80
C GLY A 76 24.63 -1.71 4.36
N PHE A 77 24.57 -2.15 5.62
CA PHE A 77 23.32 -2.62 6.25
C PHE A 77 22.15 -1.62 6.12
N LEU A 78 22.40 -0.33 6.35
CA LEU A 78 21.35 0.71 6.24
C LEU A 78 20.87 0.89 4.80
N ASP A 79 21.77 0.79 3.82
CA ASP A 79 21.42 0.87 2.40
C ASP A 79 20.60 -0.34 1.97
N MET A 80 20.94 -1.53 2.46
CA MET A 80 20.15 -2.75 2.26
C MET A 80 18.75 -2.62 2.86
N LEU A 81 18.62 -2.08 4.08
CA LEU A 81 17.30 -1.82 4.68
C LEU A 81 16.48 -0.83 3.85
N ARG A 82 17.11 0.23 3.34
CA ARG A 82 16.45 1.20 2.45
C ARG A 82 15.95 0.53 1.17
N ALA A 83 16.79 -0.25 0.48
CA ALA A 83 16.42 -0.99 -0.73
C ALA A 83 15.29 -1.99 -0.46
N SER A 84 15.33 -2.67 0.69
CA SER A 84 14.29 -3.60 1.13
C SER A 84 12.96 -2.88 1.36
N TRP A 85 12.97 -1.70 1.99
CA TRP A 85 11.76 -0.89 2.15
C TRP A 85 11.20 -0.45 0.80
N GLU A 86 12.05 0.03 -0.13
CA GLU A 86 11.61 0.37 -1.49
C GLU A 86 10.97 -0.81 -2.21
N HIS A 87 11.45 -2.03 -1.99
CA HIS A 87 10.84 -3.23 -2.55
C HIS A 87 9.44 -3.50 -1.97
N PHE A 88 9.30 -3.42 -0.64
CA PHE A 88 8.01 -3.62 0.02
C PHE A 88 6.97 -2.55 -0.32
N SER A 89 7.43 -1.31 -0.49
CA SER A 89 6.56 -0.19 -0.79
C SER A 89 7.26 0.76 -1.79
N PRO A 90 7.10 0.52 -3.10
CA PRO A 90 7.72 1.35 -4.14
C PRO A 90 7.35 2.84 -4.03
N LEU A 91 6.17 3.13 -3.48
CA LEU A 91 5.68 4.49 -3.21
C LEU A 91 6.51 5.24 -2.16
N MET A 92 7.30 4.52 -1.35
CA MET A 92 8.19 5.11 -0.35
C MET A 92 9.51 5.58 -0.93
N LYS A 93 9.88 5.19 -2.15
CA LYS A 93 11.15 5.57 -2.79
C LYS A 93 11.42 7.09 -2.78
N PRO A 94 10.46 7.97 -3.14
CA PRO A 94 10.68 9.42 -3.05
C PRO A 94 10.86 9.91 -1.61
N VAL A 95 10.23 9.27 -0.63
CA VAL A 95 10.34 9.63 0.79
C VAL A 95 11.69 9.21 1.36
N LEU A 96 12.10 7.98 1.04
CA LEU A 96 13.36 7.41 1.49
C LEU A 96 14.58 8.09 0.85
N GLY A 97 14.43 8.65 -0.35
CA GLY A 97 15.48 9.45 -1.00
C GLY A 97 15.92 10.67 -0.19
N PHE A 98 15.04 11.24 0.66
CA PHE A 98 15.38 12.34 1.57
C PHE A 98 15.65 11.88 3.00
N SER A 99 15.55 10.58 3.28
CA SER A 99 15.68 10.07 4.63
C SER A 99 17.15 9.93 5.06
N GLN A 100 17.41 10.22 6.33
CA GLN A 100 18.70 9.96 6.97
C GLN A 100 18.54 8.79 7.92
N TRP A 101 19.46 7.84 7.84
CA TRP A 101 19.42 6.59 8.59
C TRP A 101 20.59 6.56 9.54
N GLU A 102 20.31 6.31 10.82
CA GLU A 102 21.31 6.30 11.88
C GLU A 102 21.12 5.02 12.71
N ARG A 103 22.24 4.42 13.12
CA ARG A 103 22.24 3.32 14.09
C ARG A 103 22.13 3.92 15.49
N GLY A 104 21.07 3.56 16.20
CA GLY A 104 20.89 3.84 17.62
C GLY A 104 21.55 2.80 18.52
N ALA A 105 21.32 2.91 19.82
CA ALA A 105 21.73 1.88 20.77
C ALA A 105 20.83 0.63 20.64
N GLU A 106 21.34 -0.54 21.04
CA GLU A 106 20.55 -1.77 21.25
C GLU A 106 19.75 -2.25 20.02
N GLY A 107 20.26 -2.07 18.79
CA GLY A 107 19.60 -2.57 17.57
C GLY A 107 18.49 -1.67 17.02
N ILE A 108 18.34 -0.47 17.58
CA ILE A 108 17.44 0.56 17.08
C ILE A 108 18.00 1.18 15.80
N ILE A 109 17.16 1.30 14.77
CA ILE A 109 17.45 2.02 13.54
C ILE A 109 16.56 3.27 13.49
N ALA A 110 17.18 4.44 13.62
CA ALA A 110 16.48 5.72 13.53
C ALA A 110 16.43 6.16 12.07
N VAL A 111 15.21 6.31 11.54
CA VAL A 111 14.96 6.80 10.17
C VAL A 111 14.35 8.19 10.28
N ARG A 112 15.20 9.21 10.08
CA ARG A 112 14.81 10.61 10.04
C ARG A 112 14.23 10.91 8.66
N ILE A 113 13.00 11.40 8.65
CA ILE A 113 12.22 11.68 7.44
C ILE A 113 11.75 13.12 7.52
N PRO A 114 11.74 13.89 6.41
CA PRO A 114 11.13 15.20 6.39
C PRO A 114 9.76 15.21 7.07
N LYS A 115 9.53 16.11 8.02
CA LYS A 115 8.30 16.14 8.85
C LYS A 115 7.02 16.10 8.01
N ARG A 116 7.04 16.68 6.81
CA ARG A 116 5.91 16.67 5.85
C ARG A 116 5.58 15.27 5.31
N LEU A 117 6.56 14.38 5.24
CA LEU A 117 6.45 13.02 4.72
C LEU A 117 6.39 11.95 5.83
N TYR A 118 6.62 12.34 7.09
CA TYR A 118 6.60 11.44 8.25
C TYR A 118 5.33 10.61 8.36
N LEU A 119 4.15 11.23 8.17
CA LEU A 119 2.87 10.53 8.25
C LEU A 119 2.71 9.50 7.13
N SER A 120 3.20 9.80 5.93
CA SER A 120 3.23 8.85 4.82
C SER A 120 4.08 7.64 5.20
N ALA A 121 5.31 7.87 5.68
CA ALA A 121 6.20 6.80 6.11
C ALA A 121 5.58 5.89 7.19
N LYS A 122 4.88 6.49 8.17
CA LYS A 122 4.19 5.75 9.24
C LYS A 122 3.03 4.90 8.73
N SER A 123 2.34 5.33 7.66
CA SER A 123 1.17 4.63 7.13
C SER A 123 1.46 3.36 6.34
N TYR A 124 2.68 3.20 5.81
CA TYR A 124 3.00 2.13 4.86
C TYR A 124 3.48 0.83 5.48
N ASN A 125 3.42 0.69 6.81
CA ASN A 125 3.85 -0.51 7.55
C ASN A 125 5.29 -1.00 7.25
N GLY A 126 6.10 -0.19 6.57
CA GLY A 126 7.40 -0.63 6.08
C GLY A 126 8.41 -0.88 7.17
N ALA A 127 8.33 -0.15 8.29
CA ALA A 127 9.11 -0.41 9.50
C ALA A 127 8.92 -1.85 9.99
N ASN A 128 7.67 -2.25 10.26
CA ASN A 128 7.36 -3.62 10.70
C ASN A 128 7.73 -4.69 9.66
N MET A 129 7.61 -4.38 8.35
CA MET A 129 8.04 -5.31 7.30
C MET A 129 9.55 -5.51 7.29
N LEU A 130 10.33 -4.46 7.54
CA LEU A 130 11.79 -4.57 7.70
C LEU A 130 12.16 -5.38 8.92
N GLU A 131 11.57 -5.09 10.08
CA GLU A 131 11.84 -5.82 11.33
C GLU A 131 11.58 -7.31 11.14
N LYS A 132 10.43 -7.66 10.55
CA LYS A 132 10.10 -9.04 10.23
C LYS A 132 11.07 -9.65 9.23
N PHE A 133 11.42 -8.95 8.16
CA PHE A 133 12.36 -9.44 7.15
C PHE A 133 13.74 -9.75 7.75
N ILE A 134 14.26 -8.88 8.61
CA ILE A 134 15.55 -9.08 9.26
C ILE A 134 15.50 -10.25 10.24
N TYR A 135 14.42 -10.38 11.00
CA TYR A 135 14.24 -11.52 11.88
C TYR A 135 14.13 -12.84 11.12
N ASP A 136 13.27 -12.90 10.10
CA ASP A 136 13.05 -14.12 9.33
C ASP A 136 14.31 -14.55 8.56
N THR A 137 15.01 -13.59 7.93
CA THR A 137 16.14 -13.86 7.03
C THR A 137 17.46 -13.97 7.78
N TYR A 138 17.75 -13.10 8.74
CA TYR A 138 19.06 -13.03 9.41
C TYR A 138 19.01 -13.50 10.87
N GLY A 139 17.82 -13.73 11.43
CA GLY A 139 17.65 -14.14 12.83
C GLY A 139 17.89 -13.02 13.84
N GLU A 140 17.99 -11.77 13.38
CA GLU A 140 18.27 -10.60 14.21
C GLU A 140 17.01 -9.79 14.50
N SER A 141 16.90 -9.26 15.72
CA SER A 141 15.82 -8.36 16.10
C SER A 141 16.31 -6.92 16.00
N ILE A 142 15.61 -6.11 15.23
CA ILE A 142 15.85 -4.66 15.12
C ILE A 142 14.55 -3.93 15.43
N GLU A 143 14.66 -2.65 15.80
CA GLU A 143 13.51 -1.76 15.96
C GLU A 143 13.66 -0.56 15.03
N VAL A 144 12.70 -0.33 14.14
CA VAL A 144 12.77 0.75 13.16
C VAL A 144 11.93 1.94 13.65
N MET A 145 12.62 2.95 14.19
CA MET A 145 11.99 4.16 14.67
C MET A 145 11.96 5.26 13.61
N LEU A 146 10.74 5.67 13.24
CA LEU A 146 10.54 6.82 12.37
C LEU A 146 10.58 8.12 13.17
N ILE A 147 11.37 9.09 12.72
CA ILE A 147 11.50 10.42 13.33
C ILE A 147 11.17 11.48 12.28
N GLY A 148 10.19 12.35 12.57
CA GLY A 148 9.87 13.49 11.72
C GLY A 148 10.84 14.64 11.98
N ASP A 149 11.65 15.00 10.99
CA ASP A 149 12.69 16.03 11.10
C ASP A 149 12.31 17.28 10.28
N GLU A 150 12.30 18.45 10.90
CA GLU A 150 12.01 19.73 10.25
C GLU A 150 13.20 20.30 9.47
N SER A 151 14.42 19.88 9.82
CA SER A 151 15.66 20.38 9.21
C SER A 151 15.92 19.79 7.83
N ILE A 152 15.31 18.65 7.50
CA ILE A 152 15.46 17.99 6.22
C ILE A 152 14.58 18.71 5.18
N ALA A 153 15.19 19.62 4.43
CA ALA A 153 14.54 20.33 3.35
C ALA A 153 14.20 19.38 2.20
N LEU A 154 12.95 19.44 1.73
CA LEU A 154 12.57 18.86 0.45
C LEU A 154 13.18 19.72 -0.65
N THR A 155 14.38 19.37 -1.10
CA THR A 155 14.89 19.87 -2.38
C THR A 155 14.02 19.25 -3.45
N MET A 156 13.01 20.00 -3.91
CA MET A 156 12.33 19.65 -5.14
C MET A 156 13.40 19.67 -6.22
N PRO A 157 13.65 18.56 -6.95
CA PRO A 157 14.45 18.66 -8.16
C PRO A 157 13.78 19.72 -9.02
N GLU A 158 14.55 20.72 -9.46
CA GLU A 158 14.07 21.71 -10.42
C GLU A 158 13.31 20.94 -11.50
N ARG A 159 12.06 21.33 -11.70
CA ARG A 159 11.21 20.77 -12.74
C ARG A 159 11.99 20.94 -14.02
N ARG A 160 12.65 19.87 -14.50
CA ARG A 160 13.14 19.84 -15.87
C ARG A 160 11.89 19.95 -16.71
N GLU A 161 11.59 21.17 -17.13
CA GLU A 161 10.81 21.43 -18.32
C GLU A 161 11.62 20.86 -19.48
N GLU A 162 11.64 19.53 -19.62
CA GLU A 162 11.90 18.95 -20.91
C GLU A 162 10.62 19.24 -21.70
N PRO A 163 10.65 20.18 -22.67
CA PRO A 163 9.50 20.38 -23.53
C PRO A 163 9.23 19.02 -24.18
N ILE A 164 8.02 18.49 -23.95
CA ILE A 164 7.52 17.35 -24.71
C ILE A 164 7.50 17.82 -26.17
N ALA A 165 8.55 17.50 -26.92
CA ALA A 165 8.63 17.77 -28.33
C ALA A 165 7.65 16.83 -29.03
N ILE A 166 6.38 17.24 -29.07
CA ILE A 166 5.38 16.64 -29.94
C ILE A 166 5.87 16.94 -31.36
N LYS A 167 6.57 15.98 -31.97
CA LYS A 167 6.84 16.00 -33.41
C LYS A 167 5.48 15.91 -34.11
N ARG A 168 4.92 17.07 -34.47
CA ARG A 168 3.79 17.18 -35.38
C ARG A 168 4.26 16.68 -36.75
N SER A 169 4.05 15.40 -37.04
CA SER A 169 4.02 14.91 -38.41
C SER A 169 2.72 15.41 -39.05
N ALA A 170 2.89 16.29 -40.03
CA ALA A 170 1.80 16.86 -40.82
C ALA A 170 1.17 15.79 -41.73
N GLN A 171 -0.01 15.29 -41.35
CA GLN A 171 -1.05 14.94 -42.31
C GLN A 171 -2.40 14.97 -41.58
N GLY A 172 -3.34 15.67 -42.20
CA GLY A 172 -4.51 16.25 -41.56
C GLY A 172 -5.54 15.24 -41.09
N ASP A 173 -6.15 15.58 -39.97
CA ASP A 173 -7.60 15.53 -39.73
C ASP A 173 -7.88 16.38 -38.49
N ILE A 174 -8.67 17.45 -38.66
CA ILE A 174 -9.02 18.39 -37.61
C ILE A 174 -10.24 17.81 -36.86
N PRO A 175 -10.18 17.52 -35.54
CA PRO A 175 -11.37 17.12 -34.79
C PRO A 175 -12.34 18.30 -34.65
N PRO A 176 -13.65 18.10 -34.90
CA PRO A 176 -14.62 19.18 -35.05
C PRO A 176 -15.12 19.65 -33.68
N TRP A 177 -14.55 20.74 -33.17
CA TRP A 177 -15.11 21.47 -32.02
C TRP A 177 -15.23 22.97 -32.26
N GLU A 178 -15.12 23.44 -33.51
CA GLU A 178 -15.13 24.87 -33.85
C GLU A 178 -16.52 25.49 -34.06
N ASP A 179 -17.61 24.76 -33.81
CA ASP A 179 -18.98 25.31 -33.84
C ASP A 179 -19.71 25.13 -32.50
N ALA A 180 -19.23 25.81 -31.46
CA ALA A 180 -19.98 25.99 -30.22
C ALA A 180 -20.78 27.31 -30.26
N PRO A 181 -22.12 27.29 -30.46
CA PRO A 181 -22.94 28.48 -30.28
C PRO A 181 -23.06 28.84 -28.79
N LYS A 182 -22.68 30.08 -28.45
CA LYS A 182 -22.93 30.71 -27.13
C LYS A 182 -24.43 30.93 -26.91
N LYS A 183 -24.97 30.52 -25.76
CA LYS A 183 -26.15 31.12 -25.04
C LYS A 183 -26.31 30.43 -23.67
N GLN A 184 -26.08 31.16 -22.57
CA GLN A 184 -27.04 31.92 -21.75
C GLN A 184 -27.92 31.07 -20.81
N ASP A 185 -27.89 31.49 -19.54
CA ASP A 185 -28.60 30.95 -18.38
C ASP A 185 -30.09 30.66 -18.60
N LYS A 186 -30.54 29.49 -18.15
CA LYS A 186 -31.67 29.34 -17.23
C LYS A 186 -31.76 27.92 -16.69
N ALA A 187 -32.02 27.84 -15.40
CA ALA A 187 -32.17 26.62 -14.62
C ALA A 187 -33.28 25.70 -15.15
N GLU A 188 -33.02 24.39 -15.18
CA GLU A 188 -34.01 23.36 -14.85
C GLU A 188 -33.30 22.02 -14.53
N LYS A 189 -33.58 21.49 -13.34
CA LYS A 189 -33.06 20.21 -12.85
C LYS A 189 -33.74 19.05 -13.58
N LYS A 190 -32.98 18.15 -14.21
CA LYS A 190 -33.28 16.70 -14.29
C LYS A 190 -32.02 15.89 -14.60
N PRO A 191 -31.93 14.65 -14.09
CA PRO A 191 -30.67 14.02 -13.72
C PRO A 191 -29.94 13.44 -14.92
N PHE A 192 -28.64 13.73 -15.00
CA PHE A 192 -27.72 13.14 -15.95
C PHE A 192 -27.54 11.64 -15.60
N ARG A 193 -28.42 10.79 -16.14
CA ARG A 193 -28.30 9.33 -16.07
C ARG A 193 -27.25 8.92 -17.11
N ARG A 194 -25.96 9.02 -16.77
CA ARG A 194 -24.93 8.25 -17.48
C ARG A 194 -25.17 6.78 -17.15
N LYS A 195 -25.38 5.97 -18.19
CA LYS A 195 -25.50 4.52 -18.10
C LYS A 195 -24.26 3.98 -17.38
N LEU A 196 -24.45 3.41 -16.18
CA LEU A 196 -23.46 2.59 -15.49
C LEU A 196 -23.38 1.27 -16.25
N GLU A 197 -22.23 0.95 -16.83
CA GLU A 197 -21.94 -0.39 -17.35
C GLU A 197 -21.75 -1.45 -16.24
N ASN A 198 -21.92 -1.08 -14.96
CA ASN A 198 -21.72 -1.95 -13.78
C ASN A 198 -22.92 -1.98 -12.80
N ALA A 199 -24.16 -1.97 -13.29
CA ALA A 199 -25.36 -2.04 -12.44
C ALA A 199 -25.63 -3.48 -11.95
N GLY A 200 -25.31 -3.75 -10.69
CA GLY A 200 -25.75 -4.94 -9.96
C GLY A 200 -27.11 -4.74 -9.26
N PRO A 201 -27.73 -5.80 -8.71
CA PRO A 201 -28.93 -5.66 -7.89
C PRO A 201 -28.65 -4.76 -6.68
N LYS A 202 -29.55 -3.81 -6.40
CA LYS A 202 -29.43 -2.95 -5.20
C LYS A 202 -29.63 -3.80 -3.94
N PRO A 203 -28.64 -3.86 -3.04
CA PRO A 203 -28.83 -4.56 -1.77
C PRO A 203 -29.89 -3.84 -0.93
N ASN A 204 -30.74 -4.61 -0.25
CA ASN A 204 -31.70 -4.06 0.71
C ASN A 204 -30.98 -3.88 2.06
N VAL A 205 -30.52 -2.64 2.32
CA VAL A 205 -29.80 -2.29 3.54
C VAL A 205 -30.75 -1.49 4.45
N PRO A 206 -30.95 -1.90 5.71
CA PRO A 206 -31.75 -1.14 6.66
C PRO A 206 -31.26 0.30 6.82
N GLN A 207 -32.15 1.26 7.05
CA GLN A 207 -31.80 2.69 7.12
C GLN A 207 -30.81 2.99 8.24
N GLU A 208 -30.89 2.26 9.36
CA GLU A 208 -29.98 2.36 10.49
C GLU A 208 -28.52 1.96 10.15
N ASN A 209 -28.33 1.15 9.12
CA ASN A 209 -27.01 0.71 8.66
C ASN A 209 -26.40 1.65 7.62
N ILE A 210 -27.11 2.69 7.19
CA ILE A 210 -26.58 3.70 6.27
C ILE A 210 -25.82 4.74 7.09
N ILE A 211 -24.51 4.81 6.86
CA ILE A 211 -23.61 5.73 7.56
C ILE A 211 -23.58 7.06 6.83
N MET A 212 -23.50 7.02 5.50
CA MET A 212 -23.46 8.21 4.65
C MET A 212 -24.03 7.89 3.26
N GLY A 213 -24.71 8.85 2.65
CA GLY A 213 -25.14 8.76 1.25
C GLY A 213 -26.34 7.84 1.04
N ARG A 214 -26.30 7.05 -0.04
CA ARG A 214 -27.39 6.14 -0.45
C ARG A 214 -26.82 4.81 -0.92
N VAL A 215 -27.57 3.73 -0.73
CA VAL A 215 -27.15 2.42 -1.20
C VAL A 215 -27.07 2.37 -2.73
N PHE A 216 -25.92 1.96 -3.26
CA PHE A 216 -25.68 1.77 -4.69
C PHE A 216 -25.78 0.29 -5.06
N GLY A 217 -26.46 0.00 -6.17
CA GLY A 217 -26.46 -1.33 -6.79
C GLY A 217 -25.25 -1.46 -7.73
N ALA A 218 -24.06 -1.30 -7.19
CA ALA A 218 -22.81 -1.44 -7.93
C ALA A 218 -22.14 -2.77 -7.56
N ARG A 219 -21.45 -3.39 -8.52
CA ARG A 219 -20.69 -4.62 -8.26
C ARG A 219 -19.57 -4.32 -7.25
N ILE A 220 -19.50 -5.11 -6.18
CA ILE A 220 -18.39 -5.08 -5.23
C ILE A 220 -17.18 -5.71 -5.91
N ILE A 221 -16.09 -4.96 -6.00
CA ILE A 221 -14.80 -5.42 -6.53
C ILE A 221 -13.86 -5.73 -5.36
N LYS A 222 -12.96 -6.70 -5.56
CA LYS A 222 -11.91 -7.00 -4.57
C LYS A 222 -10.91 -5.87 -4.51
N MET A 223 -10.37 -5.58 -3.34
CA MET A 223 -9.41 -4.50 -3.18
C MET A 223 -8.08 -4.79 -3.89
N SER A 224 -7.74 -6.05 -4.14
CA SER A 224 -6.60 -6.44 -4.98
C SER A 224 -6.77 -6.12 -6.47
N GLU A 225 -8.01 -5.92 -6.93
CA GLU A 225 -8.34 -5.62 -8.34
C GLU A 225 -8.47 -4.11 -8.58
N VAL A 226 -8.35 -3.28 -7.54
CA VAL A 226 -8.39 -1.82 -7.67
C VAL A 226 -7.05 -1.31 -8.18
N THR A 227 -7.10 -0.65 -9.34
CA THR A 227 -5.93 -0.06 -10.03
C THR A 227 -6.10 1.45 -10.19
N GLU A 228 -5.02 2.16 -10.56
CA GLU A 228 -5.04 3.61 -10.81
C GLU A 228 -6.03 4.04 -11.90
N GLU A 229 -6.37 3.14 -12.82
CA GLU A 229 -7.37 3.37 -13.88
C GLU A 229 -8.82 3.31 -13.35
N SER A 230 -9.01 2.87 -12.10
CA SER A 230 -10.33 2.76 -11.50
C SER A 230 -10.83 4.14 -11.11
N GLU A 231 -11.81 4.69 -11.83
CA GLU A 231 -12.37 6.01 -11.50
C GLU A 231 -13.32 5.97 -10.29
N THR A 232 -14.24 5.00 -10.29
CA THR A 232 -15.26 4.83 -9.23
C THR A 232 -15.30 3.37 -8.81
N VAL A 233 -15.16 3.13 -7.52
CA VAL A 233 -15.05 1.79 -6.96
C VAL A 233 -16.14 1.53 -5.94
N THR A 234 -16.53 0.26 -5.81
CA THR A 234 -17.38 -0.21 -4.72
C THR A 234 -16.66 -1.37 -4.05
N VAL A 235 -16.19 -1.16 -2.83
CA VAL A 235 -15.37 -2.13 -2.09
C VAL A 235 -16.02 -2.45 -0.76
N GLN A 236 -15.78 -3.65 -0.25
CA GLN A 236 -16.31 -4.12 1.03
C GLN A 236 -15.16 -4.61 1.90
N GLY A 237 -15.11 -4.21 3.17
CA GLY A 237 -14.09 -4.71 4.08
C GLY A 237 -14.24 -4.21 5.50
N GLY A 238 -13.39 -4.72 6.39
CA GLY A 238 -13.32 -4.30 7.79
C GLY A 238 -12.40 -3.08 7.96
N ILE A 239 -12.77 -2.17 8.87
CA ILE A 239 -11.94 -1.03 9.24
C ILE A 239 -10.83 -1.53 10.18
N ILE A 240 -9.57 -1.38 9.81
CA ILE A 240 -8.42 -1.78 10.65
C ILE A 240 -7.85 -0.60 11.45
N SER A 241 -7.98 0.61 10.91
CA SER A 241 -7.47 1.82 11.53
C SER A 241 -8.29 3.03 11.10
N MET A 242 -8.40 4.00 12.00
CA MET A 242 -9.16 5.22 11.80
C MET A 242 -8.44 6.39 12.50
N ASP A 243 -8.11 7.43 11.75
CA ASP A 243 -7.54 8.69 12.23
C ASP A 243 -8.57 9.81 12.02
N VAL A 244 -8.82 10.59 13.08
CA VAL A 244 -9.79 11.69 13.05
C VAL A 244 -9.09 12.97 13.46
N ARG A 245 -9.17 13.99 12.61
CA ARG A 245 -8.60 15.31 12.86
C ARG A 245 -9.65 16.39 12.70
N GLU A 246 -9.69 17.31 13.64
CA GLU A 246 -10.55 18.50 13.53
C GLU A 246 -9.86 19.58 12.68
N ARG A 247 -10.65 20.25 11.84
CA ARG A 247 -10.20 21.38 11.01
C ARG A 247 -10.51 22.69 11.74
N LYS A 248 -9.75 23.73 11.42
CA LYS A 248 -9.94 25.09 11.97
C LYS A 248 -11.33 25.69 11.75
N ASN A 249 -12.10 25.15 10.81
CA ASN A 249 -13.47 25.56 10.50
C ASN A 249 -14.55 24.69 11.17
N GLY A 250 -14.20 23.82 12.12
CA GLY A 250 -15.10 22.91 12.84
C GLY A 250 -15.49 21.64 12.07
N GLY A 251 -15.03 21.46 10.83
CA GLY A 251 -15.19 20.19 10.10
C GLY A 251 -14.17 19.14 10.54
N PHE A 252 -14.37 17.89 10.14
CA PHE A 252 -13.47 16.79 10.46
C PHE A 252 -12.80 16.24 9.20
N ILE A 253 -11.56 15.77 9.31
CA ILE A 253 -10.88 14.93 8.34
C ILE A 253 -10.81 13.56 8.97
N VAL A 254 -11.42 12.58 8.33
CA VAL A 254 -11.44 11.20 8.81
C VAL A 254 -10.76 10.35 7.76
N GLN A 255 -9.73 9.63 8.18
CA GLN A 255 -8.97 8.71 7.35
C GLN A 255 -9.11 7.30 7.92
N CYS A 256 -9.80 6.44 7.20
CA CYS A 256 -9.94 5.02 7.53
C CYS A 256 -9.02 4.18 6.63
N TYR A 257 -8.56 3.06 7.14
CA TYR A 257 -7.93 2.00 6.36
C TYR A 257 -8.84 0.78 6.41
N VAL A 258 -9.24 0.30 5.23
CA VAL A 258 -10.21 -0.78 5.11
C VAL A 258 -9.59 -1.92 4.34
N THR A 259 -9.75 -3.15 4.84
CA THR A 259 -9.21 -4.35 4.21
C THR A 259 -10.28 -5.41 3.99
N ASP A 260 -10.24 -6.05 2.84
CA ASP A 260 -10.98 -7.28 2.52
C ASP A 260 -10.10 -8.54 2.70
N ARG A 261 -8.92 -8.38 3.32
CA ARG A 261 -7.81 -9.35 3.46
C ARG A 261 -7.04 -9.64 2.17
N SER A 262 -7.48 -9.15 1.01
CA SER A 262 -6.72 -9.23 -0.25
C SER A 262 -5.82 -8.01 -0.46
N ASN A 263 -6.28 -6.83 -0.04
CA ASN A 263 -5.52 -5.59 -0.04
C ASN A 263 -6.11 -4.63 1.02
N THR A 264 -5.46 -3.50 1.25
CA THR A 264 -5.96 -2.43 2.14
C THR A 264 -6.06 -1.13 1.36
N LEU A 265 -7.22 -0.49 1.39
CA LEU A 265 -7.43 0.80 0.73
C LEU A 265 -7.65 1.91 1.76
N PRO A 266 -7.00 3.07 1.59
CA PRO A 266 -7.31 4.26 2.37
C PRO A 266 -8.65 4.85 1.91
N ILE A 267 -9.48 5.24 2.86
CA ILE A 267 -10.78 5.89 2.66
C ILE A 267 -10.78 7.22 3.41
N LYS A 268 -10.97 8.32 2.68
CA LYS A 268 -10.85 9.67 3.23
C LYS A 268 -12.16 10.42 3.09
N LEU A 269 -12.71 10.84 4.21
CA LEU A 269 -13.94 11.60 4.30
C LEU A 269 -13.73 12.94 5.00
N PHE A 270 -14.59 13.88 4.63
CA PHE A 270 -14.52 15.26 5.08
C PHE A 270 -15.85 15.70 5.74
N PRO A 271 -16.29 15.08 6.85
CA PRO A 271 -17.53 15.48 7.52
C PRO A 271 -17.51 16.95 7.94
N LYS A 272 -18.69 17.58 7.90
CA LYS A 272 -18.91 18.88 8.53
C LYS A 272 -19.13 18.70 10.04
N ALA A 273 -19.07 19.78 10.81
CA ALA A 273 -19.33 19.77 12.26
C ALA A 273 -20.65 19.07 12.62
N GLU A 274 -21.68 19.30 11.82
CA GLU A 274 -23.04 18.75 11.97
C GLU A 274 -23.13 17.24 11.73
N ASN A 275 -22.15 16.65 11.01
CA ASN A 275 -22.13 15.25 10.62
C ASN A 275 -21.12 14.44 11.46
N LYS A 276 -20.98 14.78 12.74
CA LYS A 276 -20.10 14.06 13.66
C LYS A 276 -20.56 12.61 13.88
N ASP A 277 -21.85 12.34 13.73
CA ASP A 277 -22.45 11.00 13.86
C ASP A 277 -21.84 9.98 12.89
N ILE A 278 -21.36 10.41 11.72
CA ILE A 278 -20.64 9.57 10.76
C ILE A 278 -19.38 8.98 11.40
N ILE A 279 -18.68 9.79 12.19
CA ILE A 279 -17.42 9.42 12.85
C ILE A 279 -17.71 8.40 13.94
N ASP A 280 -18.72 8.67 14.77
CA ASP A 280 -19.10 7.81 15.88
C ASP A 280 -19.55 6.42 15.37
N LYS A 281 -20.37 6.38 14.30
CA LYS A 281 -20.79 5.12 13.65
C LYS A 281 -19.61 4.31 13.07
N LEU A 282 -18.63 4.99 12.45
CA LEU A 282 -17.44 4.32 11.90
C LEU A 282 -16.55 3.75 13.02
N ALA A 283 -16.43 4.46 14.14
CA ALA A 283 -15.73 3.97 15.32
C ALA A 283 -16.42 2.75 15.94
N GLU A 284 -17.75 2.80 16.12
CA GLU A 284 -18.54 1.67 16.62
C GLU A 284 -18.39 0.43 15.72
N ILE A 285 -18.41 0.60 14.40
CA ILE A 285 -18.25 -0.52 13.46
C ILE A 285 -16.84 -1.09 13.51
N LYS A 286 -15.82 -0.25 13.61
CA LYS A 286 -14.43 -0.68 13.78
C LYS A 286 -14.29 -1.53 15.05
N ASP A 287 -14.82 -1.06 16.17
CA ASP A 287 -14.68 -1.73 17.47
C ASP A 287 -15.59 -2.97 17.58
N GLY A 288 -16.74 -2.96 16.90
CA GLY A 288 -17.65 -4.10 16.79
C GLY A 288 -17.18 -5.20 15.83
N GLY A 289 -16.14 -4.96 15.02
CA GLY A 289 -15.61 -5.93 14.05
C GLY A 289 -16.50 -6.13 12.82
N ASP A 290 -17.51 -5.28 12.63
CA ASP A 290 -18.38 -5.30 11.47
C ASP A 290 -17.67 -4.73 10.24
N TRP A 291 -18.21 -5.00 9.06
CA TRP A 291 -17.65 -4.53 7.79
C TRP A 291 -18.43 -3.35 7.25
N ILE A 292 -17.81 -2.59 6.36
CA ILE A 292 -18.46 -1.52 5.61
C ILE A 292 -18.38 -1.81 4.11
N VAL A 293 -19.39 -1.35 3.38
CA VAL A 293 -19.30 -1.17 1.93
C VAL A 293 -19.10 0.31 1.66
N VAL A 294 -18.12 0.61 0.82
CA VAL A 294 -17.78 1.97 0.41
C VAL A 294 -17.91 2.10 -1.09
N HIS A 295 -18.74 3.05 -1.51
CA HIS A 295 -18.85 3.48 -2.90
C HIS A 295 -18.32 4.90 -3.03
N GLY A 296 -17.40 5.13 -3.95
CA GLY A 296 -16.83 6.46 -4.14
C GLY A 296 -15.78 6.54 -5.23
N LYS A 297 -15.26 7.75 -5.43
CA LYS A 297 -14.21 8.01 -6.41
C LYS A 297 -12.88 7.52 -5.88
N TYR A 298 -12.14 6.79 -6.70
CA TYR A 298 -10.77 6.42 -6.41
C TYR A 298 -9.86 7.37 -7.18
N GLN A 299 -9.16 8.22 -6.44
CA GLN A 299 -8.33 9.27 -7.03
C GLN A 299 -7.16 9.57 -6.12
N ARG A 300 -6.13 10.18 -6.69
CA ARG A 300 -4.96 10.61 -5.94
C ARG A 300 -5.33 11.74 -5.00
N ASP A 301 -5.10 11.54 -3.71
CA ASP A 301 -5.23 12.59 -2.70
C ASP A 301 -4.09 13.58 -2.88
N GLU A 302 -4.42 14.83 -3.16
CA GLU A 302 -3.44 15.90 -3.38
C GLU A 302 -2.57 16.17 -2.13
N PHE A 303 -3.06 15.80 -0.95
CA PHE A 303 -2.35 15.98 0.31
C PHE A 303 -1.36 14.85 0.61
N SER A 304 -1.79 13.59 0.53
CA SER A 304 -0.92 12.43 0.81
C SER A 304 -0.09 11.99 -0.40
N GLY A 305 -0.52 12.35 -1.62
CA GLY A 305 0.02 11.84 -2.87
C GLY A 305 -0.37 10.39 -3.18
N THR A 306 -1.24 9.77 -2.38
CA THR A 306 -1.65 8.37 -2.45
C THR A 306 -3.05 8.23 -3.04
N TYR A 307 -3.34 7.17 -3.78
CA TYR A 307 -4.70 6.93 -4.24
C TYR A 307 -5.60 6.54 -3.07
N CYS A 308 -6.74 7.21 -2.97
CA CYS A 308 -7.67 7.07 -1.88
C CYS A 308 -9.10 7.05 -2.41
N VAL A 309 -9.95 6.28 -1.72
CA VAL A 309 -11.39 6.30 -1.98
C VAL A 309 -12.01 7.49 -1.25
N PHE A 310 -12.59 8.41 -2.01
CA PHE A 310 -13.41 9.50 -1.49
C PHE A 310 -14.88 9.06 -1.58
N PRO A 311 -15.50 8.70 -0.45
CA PRO A 311 -16.78 8.02 -0.44
C PRO A 311 -17.95 8.97 -0.73
N ASP A 312 -18.79 8.55 -1.68
CA ASP A 312 -20.12 9.14 -1.89
C ASP A 312 -21.19 8.42 -1.04
N SER A 313 -20.92 7.17 -0.67
CA SER A 313 -21.78 6.37 0.21
C SER A 313 -20.98 5.37 1.03
N ILE A 314 -21.42 5.19 2.28
CA ILE A 314 -20.93 4.17 3.20
C ILE A 314 -22.13 3.53 3.90
N TYR A 315 -22.15 2.20 3.95
CA TYR A 315 -23.12 1.48 4.78
C TYR A 315 -22.49 0.25 5.44
N LYS A 316 -23.00 -0.11 6.61
CA LYS A 316 -22.59 -1.27 7.39
C LYS A 316 -23.07 -2.57 6.72
N THR A 317 -22.25 -3.61 6.81
CA THR A 317 -22.55 -4.97 6.38
C THR A 317 -21.89 -5.98 7.30
N ASN A 318 -22.43 -7.20 7.32
CA ASN A 318 -21.78 -8.30 8.03
C ASN A 318 -20.48 -8.69 7.31
N PRO A 319 -19.48 -9.21 8.06
CA PRO A 319 -18.29 -9.80 7.47
C PRO A 319 -18.66 -10.91 6.47
N VAL A 320 -17.94 -10.99 5.35
CA VAL A 320 -18.14 -12.09 4.40
C VAL A 320 -17.56 -13.36 5.02
N THR A 321 -18.43 -14.17 5.64
CA THR A 321 -18.06 -15.50 6.10
C THR A 321 -17.96 -16.44 4.89
N ARG A 322 -16.85 -17.19 4.81
CA ARG A 322 -16.71 -18.26 3.83
C ARG A 322 -17.81 -19.28 4.14
N LYS A 323 -18.82 -19.42 3.26
CA LYS A 323 -19.66 -20.61 3.28
C LYS A 323 -18.77 -21.75 2.79
N ASP A 324 -18.24 -22.54 3.72
CA ASP A 324 -17.66 -23.82 3.37
C ASP A 324 -18.76 -24.64 2.66
N LYS A 325 -18.45 -25.03 1.43
CA LYS A 325 -19.21 -25.99 0.64
C LYS A 325 -18.40 -27.27 0.58
#